data_AF-A0AAV2HDB9-F1
#
_entry.id   AF-A0AAV2HDB9-F1
#
_cell.length_a   1.000
_cell.length_b   1.000
_cell.length_c   1.000
_cell.angle_alpha   90.00
_cell.angle_beta   90.00
_cell.angle_gamma   90.00
#
_symmetry.space_group_name_H-M   'P 1'
#
loop_
_entity.id
_entity.type
_entity.pdbx_description
1 polymer ?
#
loop_
_entity_poly.entity_id
_entity_poly.type
_entity_poly.pdbx_seq_one_letter_code
_entity_poly.pdbx_strand_id
1 'polypeptide(L)'
;MVDFQSHYRIHPLGFTAHPSRVGVKNLRTLYHEEGKKVFRSRHFRPVHDCRADVMKNHSSNQEFEAWILSHGLQQTYKAVDQLHSKTETSKPESRDPGKLISQIGSQGKADGEFNYPRGICTTMECDILVADSMNHRIQRFNQFGIFVNQVGCLGKGELKFNEPCDVIELPNGDVAVADRKNKSLQVLSEDFVFKYFIPLHEEPLSLGCDRESYIAIATTTKKVIMFDSYEREIRSSFPVGSKKKSKSGGVHVTMSYDSTIIVSDVEDGFIYKYSPKGDCLGYFKPDSQTQGLAVAAGNICLTPLGQILLVDTLNHTVNLYTDSGTFLQQVLKPTDDVGNIYSLALGLEGHLVVAEFSVVGDHCLKIFRYGQCKCHDGKTNSSKRKDTAQALKQAL
;
A
#
# COMPACT_ATOMS: atom_id res chain seq x y z
N MET A 1 11.41 -4.81 16.82
CA MET A 1 12.57 -4.29 16.07
C MET A 1 12.34 -4.67 14.63
N VAL A 2 12.18 -3.68 13.74
CA VAL A 2 12.72 -3.86 12.38
C VAL A 2 14.22 -3.92 12.64
N ASP A 3 14.79 -5.11 12.55
CA ASP A 3 16.19 -5.30 12.86
C ASP A 3 16.99 -4.55 11.79
N PHE A 4 17.64 -3.45 12.18
CA PHE A 4 18.64 -2.73 11.38
C PHE A 4 19.75 -3.67 10.87
N GLN A 5 19.86 -4.90 11.40
CA GLN A 5 20.79 -5.94 10.95
C GLN A 5 20.13 -7.04 10.10
N SER A 6 18.81 -7.12 10.00
CA SER A 6 18.13 -8.05 9.10
C SER A 6 17.96 -7.37 7.74
N HIS A 7 18.72 -7.79 6.74
CA HIS A 7 18.64 -7.29 5.36
C HIS A 7 17.34 -7.70 4.62
N TYR A 8 16.22 -7.83 5.34
CA TYR A 8 14.91 -8.21 4.80
C TYR A 8 13.96 -7.03 4.86
N ARG A 9 13.48 -6.61 3.69
CA ARG A 9 12.46 -5.56 3.56
C ARG A 9 11.11 -6.21 3.23
N ILE A 10 10.04 -5.78 3.90
CA ILE A 10 8.69 -6.38 3.82
C ILE A 10 7.71 -5.49 3.03
N HIS A 11 7.46 -5.78 1.75
CA HIS A 11 6.60 -4.93 0.90
C HIS A 11 5.11 -5.25 1.11
N PRO A 12 4.17 -4.33 0.81
CA PRO A 12 2.77 -4.67 0.59
C PRO A 12 2.59 -5.73 -0.51
N LEU A 13 3.57 -5.83 -1.41
CA LEU A 13 3.73 -6.89 -2.40
C LEU A 13 4.69 -7.99 -1.90
N GLY A 14 4.95 -8.15 -0.60
CA GLY A 14 5.80 -9.09 0.18
C GLY A 14 7.33 -8.95 0.09
N PHE A 15 8.14 -9.94 0.51
CA PHE A 15 9.58 -9.70 0.80
C PHE A 15 10.46 -9.41 -0.41
N THR A 16 11.31 -8.39 -0.27
CA THR A 16 12.47 -8.15 -1.13
C THR A 16 13.73 -8.35 -0.27
N ALA A 17 14.45 -9.44 -0.55
CA ALA A 17 15.83 -9.56 -0.10
C ALA A 17 16.70 -8.84 -1.13
N HIS A 18 17.57 -7.91 -0.70
CA HIS A 18 18.74 -7.56 -1.50
C HIS A 18 19.48 -8.87 -1.89
N PRO A 19 20.20 -8.95 -3.03
CA PRO A 19 20.54 -10.22 -3.66
C PRO A 19 21.18 -11.17 -2.64
N SER A 20 20.61 -12.36 -2.57
CA SER A 20 20.90 -13.39 -1.59
C SER A 20 22.39 -13.70 -1.52
N ARG A 21 23.04 -13.39 -0.40
CA ARG A 21 24.25 -14.11 -0.01
C ARG A 21 23.86 -15.52 0.41
N VAL A 22 24.65 -16.51 0.00
CA VAL A 22 24.52 -17.91 0.45
C VAL A 22 24.46 -17.94 1.99
N GLY A 23 23.39 -18.51 2.55
CA GLY A 23 23.26 -18.75 4.00
C GLY A 23 22.17 -17.97 4.76
N VAL A 24 21.28 -17.22 4.09
CA VAL A 24 20.21 -16.48 4.80
C VAL A 24 19.01 -17.37 5.16
N LYS A 25 18.56 -17.28 6.42
CA LYS A 25 17.46 -18.08 7.00
C LYS A 25 16.10 -17.59 6.54
N ASN A 26 15.14 -18.49 6.32
CA ASN A 26 13.79 -18.10 5.92
C ASN A 26 13.08 -17.28 7.01
N LEU A 27 12.07 -16.50 6.61
CA LEU A 27 11.41 -15.53 7.48
C LEU A 27 10.75 -16.15 8.72
N ARG A 28 10.23 -17.37 8.58
CA ARG A 28 9.68 -18.17 9.68
C ARG A 28 10.76 -18.44 10.73
N THR A 29 11.98 -18.76 10.30
CA THR A 29 13.14 -18.95 11.18
C THR A 29 13.62 -17.63 11.77
N LEU A 30 13.64 -16.54 10.99
CA LEU A 30 14.06 -15.22 11.46
C LEU A 30 13.12 -14.64 12.53
N TYR A 31 11.81 -14.73 12.30
CA TYR A 31 10.76 -14.38 13.27
C TYR A 31 10.92 -15.15 14.58
N HIS A 32 11.24 -16.45 14.50
CA HIS A 32 11.51 -17.29 15.66
C HIS A 32 12.80 -16.91 16.41
N GLU A 33 13.88 -16.60 15.71
CA GLU A 33 15.19 -16.35 16.33
C GLU A 33 15.30 -14.95 16.93
N GLU A 34 14.90 -13.90 16.19
CA GLU A 34 14.92 -12.53 16.70
C GLU A 34 13.85 -12.30 17.77
N GLY A 35 12.67 -12.91 17.61
CA GLY A 35 11.64 -12.94 18.65
C GLY A 35 12.13 -13.59 19.95
N LYS A 36 12.97 -14.65 19.86
CA LYS A 36 13.60 -15.29 21.03
C LYS A 36 14.71 -14.43 21.65
N LYS A 37 15.52 -13.73 20.86
CA LYS A 37 16.61 -12.87 21.36
C LYS A 37 16.07 -11.66 22.13
N VAL A 38 15.09 -10.95 21.58
CA VAL A 38 14.45 -9.78 22.23
C VAL A 38 13.73 -10.19 23.53
N PHE A 39 13.16 -11.40 23.56
CA PHE A 39 12.49 -11.93 24.75
C PHE A 39 13.49 -12.34 25.85
N ARG A 40 14.58 -13.03 25.48
CA ARG A 40 15.63 -13.46 26.43
C ARG A 40 16.45 -12.32 27.00
N SER A 41 16.66 -11.24 26.26
CA SER A 41 17.38 -10.07 26.77
C SER A 41 16.59 -9.27 27.80
N ARG A 42 15.28 -9.50 27.92
CA ARG A 42 14.40 -8.72 28.79
C ARG A 42 13.76 -9.52 29.93
N HIS A 43 13.74 -10.86 29.91
CA HIS A 43 13.11 -11.69 30.93
C HIS A 43 13.96 -12.91 31.37
N PHE A 44 14.08 -13.14 32.69
CA PHE A 44 14.93 -14.18 33.31
C PHE A 44 14.28 -15.57 33.51
N ARG A 45 13.05 -15.81 33.01
CA ARG A 45 12.36 -17.12 33.16
C ARG A 45 11.67 -17.59 31.87
N PRO A 46 11.57 -18.92 31.66
CA PRO A 46 10.87 -19.47 30.49
C PRO A 46 9.36 -19.43 30.72
N VAL A 47 8.62 -18.75 29.84
CA VAL A 47 7.14 -18.77 29.81
C VAL A 47 6.67 -19.40 28.49
N HIS A 48 5.56 -20.14 28.57
CA HIS A 48 4.97 -21.01 27.55
C HIS A 48 4.82 -20.32 26.18
N ASP A 49 5.31 -20.97 25.13
CA ASP A 49 5.37 -20.44 23.76
C ASP A 49 4.04 -20.71 23.01
N CYS A 50 3.09 -19.77 23.10
CA CYS A 50 1.81 -19.85 22.37
C CYS A 50 1.97 -19.65 20.83
N ARG A 51 3.19 -19.42 20.34
CA ARG A 51 3.47 -19.15 18.91
C ARG A 51 3.29 -20.36 18.00
N ALA A 52 3.39 -21.57 18.56
CA ALA A 52 3.16 -22.81 17.81
C ALA A 52 1.70 -22.95 17.32
N ASP A 53 0.73 -22.34 18.00
CA ASP A 53 -0.69 -22.43 17.62
C ASP A 53 -1.10 -21.41 16.54
N VAL A 54 -0.41 -20.27 16.44
CA VAL A 54 -0.59 -19.30 15.34
C VAL A 54 -0.17 -19.92 14.01
N MET A 55 0.92 -20.69 14.02
CA MET A 55 1.49 -21.32 12.83
C MET A 55 0.71 -22.54 12.31
N LYS A 56 -0.19 -23.12 13.12
CA LYS A 56 -1.04 -24.25 12.70
C LYS A 56 -2.17 -23.82 11.77
N ASN A 57 -2.52 -22.54 11.74
CA ASN A 57 -3.68 -22.02 11.02
C ASN A 57 -3.34 -21.41 9.65
N HIS A 58 -2.07 -21.34 9.27
CA HIS A 58 -1.64 -20.85 7.96
C HIS A 58 -1.11 -22.00 7.12
N SER A 59 -1.79 -22.28 6.01
CA SER A 59 -1.52 -23.45 5.17
C SER A 59 -0.43 -23.19 4.12
N SER A 60 -0.16 -21.92 3.82
CA SER A 60 0.89 -21.49 2.88
C SER A 60 1.73 -20.32 3.40
N ASN A 61 2.93 -20.14 2.83
CA ASN A 61 3.80 -19.00 3.15
C ASN A 61 3.14 -17.66 2.74
N GLN A 62 2.38 -17.63 1.64
CA GLN A 62 1.67 -16.44 1.18
C GLN A 62 0.56 -16.00 2.16
N GLU A 63 -0.18 -16.95 2.74
CA GLU A 63 -1.20 -16.64 3.76
C GLU A 63 -0.58 -16.07 5.04
N PHE A 64 0.58 -16.59 5.44
CA PHE A 64 1.32 -16.09 6.60
C PHE A 64 1.89 -14.68 6.35
N GLU A 65 2.39 -14.43 5.14
CA GLU A 65 2.89 -13.12 4.68
C GLU A 65 1.78 -12.07 4.66
N ALA A 66 0.65 -12.39 4.03
CA ALA A 66 -0.52 -11.52 4.01
C ALA A 66 -1.09 -11.27 5.42
N TRP A 67 -0.96 -12.25 6.33
CA TRP A 67 -1.36 -12.10 7.73
C TRP A 67 -0.46 -11.12 8.51
N ILE A 68 0.86 -11.23 8.37
CA ILE A 68 1.83 -10.27 8.97
C ILE A 68 1.57 -8.85 8.46
N LEU A 69 1.33 -8.70 7.16
CA LEU A 69 1.08 -7.42 6.49
C LEU A 69 -0.30 -6.80 6.80
N SER A 70 -1.30 -7.61 7.14
CA SER A 70 -2.66 -7.13 7.45
C SER A 70 -2.88 -6.85 8.95
N HIS A 71 -2.06 -7.42 9.82
CA HIS A 71 -2.21 -7.30 11.28
C HIS A 71 -1.04 -6.58 11.95
N GLY A 72 0.03 -6.32 11.20
CA GLY A 72 1.26 -5.68 11.63
C GLY A 72 1.99 -6.41 12.75
N LEU A 73 3.24 -5.98 12.99
CA LEU A 73 3.94 -6.19 14.28
C LEU A 73 3.11 -5.68 15.47
N GLN A 74 2.06 -4.88 15.21
CA GLN A 74 1.11 -4.39 16.20
C GLN A 74 0.28 -5.46 16.90
N GLN A 75 -0.02 -6.62 16.31
CA GLN A 75 -0.61 -7.73 17.11
C GLN A 75 0.41 -8.35 18.07
N THR A 76 1.70 -8.31 17.71
CA THR A 76 2.79 -8.74 18.59
C THR A 76 3.03 -7.72 19.69
N TYR A 77 3.00 -6.42 19.37
CA TYR A 77 3.04 -5.34 20.36
C TYR A 77 1.76 -5.26 21.20
N LYS A 78 0.56 -5.50 20.66
CA LYS A 78 -0.69 -5.61 21.42
C LYS A 78 -0.77 -6.86 22.26
N ALA A 79 -0.20 -7.99 21.85
CA ALA A 79 -0.11 -9.17 22.72
C ALA A 79 0.83 -8.90 23.91
N VAL A 80 1.90 -8.14 23.69
CA VAL A 80 2.83 -7.64 24.73
C VAL A 80 2.18 -6.55 25.59
N ASP A 81 1.48 -5.59 25.01
CA ASP A 81 0.75 -4.51 25.70
C ASP A 81 -0.50 -5.03 26.40
N GLN A 82 -1.17 -6.08 25.92
CA GLN A 82 -2.28 -6.76 26.61
C GLN A 82 -1.81 -7.63 27.77
N LEU A 83 -0.55 -8.10 27.70
CA LEU A 83 0.14 -8.68 28.86
C LEU A 83 0.51 -7.60 29.88
N HIS A 84 0.83 -6.37 29.43
CA HIS A 84 1.09 -5.22 30.30
C HIS A 84 -0.21 -4.60 30.87
N SER A 85 -1.27 -4.45 30.09
CA SER A 85 -2.54 -3.82 30.48
C SER A 85 -3.46 -4.71 31.31
N LYS A 86 -3.07 -5.96 31.59
CA LYS A 86 -3.58 -6.69 32.75
C LYS A 86 -3.28 -5.99 34.09
N THR A 87 -2.49 -4.90 34.08
CA THR A 87 -2.31 -4.01 35.24
C THR A 87 -3.06 -2.68 35.16
N GLU A 88 -3.67 -2.27 34.05
CA GLU A 88 -4.45 -1.02 34.00
C GLU A 88 -5.71 -1.12 33.14
N THR A 89 -6.85 -0.91 33.80
CA THR A 89 -8.19 -0.97 33.25
C THR A 89 -8.53 0.27 32.43
N SER A 90 -8.61 0.15 31.11
CA SER A 90 -9.41 1.07 30.28
C SER A 90 -10.13 0.33 29.14
N LYS A 91 -11.36 0.77 28.84
CA LYS A 91 -12.30 0.14 27.90
C LYS A 91 -11.80 0.26 26.46
N PRO A 92 -12.05 -0.72 25.57
CA PRO A 92 -11.61 -0.65 24.18
C PRO A 92 -12.44 0.37 23.37
N GLU A 93 -11.76 1.29 22.70
CA GLU A 93 -12.34 2.18 21.69
C GLU A 93 -13.01 1.40 20.54
N SER A 94 -14.07 1.96 19.95
CA SER A 94 -14.83 1.35 18.84
C SER A 94 -13.96 1.13 17.59
N ARG A 95 -14.13 -0.03 16.94
CA ARG A 95 -13.22 -0.57 15.90
C ARG A 95 -13.86 -0.71 14.52
N ASP A 96 -14.76 0.21 14.17
CA ASP A 96 -15.50 0.13 12.90
C ASP A 96 -14.60 0.49 11.70
N PRO A 97 -14.63 -0.29 10.60
CA PRO A 97 -13.96 0.05 9.34
C PRO A 97 -14.60 1.31 8.74
N GLY A 98 -13.81 2.14 8.07
CA GLY A 98 -14.27 3.44 7.53
C GLY A 98 -14.21 4.60 8.53
N LYS A 99 -13.92 4.33 9.81
CA LYS A 99 -13.66 5.39 10.79
C LYS A 99 -12.34 6.11 10.49
N LEU A 100 -12.40 7.44 10.39
CA LEU A 100 -11.23 8.30 10.32
C LEU A 100 -10.39 8.15 11.59
N ILE A 101 -9.11 7.85 11.43
CA ILE A 101 -8.12 7.76 12.51
C ILE A 101 -7.48 9.11 12.73
N SER A 102 -6.99 9.71 11.64
CA SER A 102 -6.30 10.99 11.69
C SER A 102 -6.37 11.71 10.35
N GLN A 103 -6.38 13.03 10.42
CA GLN A 103 -6.15 13.92 9.29
C GLN A 103 -4.78 14.58 9.44
N ILE A 104 -4.05 14.68 8.35
CA ILE A 104 -2.71 15.27 8.31
C ILE A 104 -2.73 16.43 7.32
N GLY A 105 -2.25 17.58 7.78
CA GLY A 105 -2.04 18.76 6.98
C GLY A 105 -3.31 19.52 6.61
N SER A 106 -3.06 20.66 5.98
CA SER A 106 -4.04 21.62 5.48
C SER A 106 -3.47 22.32 4.25
N GLN A 107 -4.28 23.14 3.58
CA GLN A 107 -3.80 23.92 2.45
C GLN A 107 -2.70 24.89 2.87
N GLY A 108 -1.59 24.90 2.15
CA GLY A 108 -0.50 25.86 2.38
C GLY A 108 0.85 25.43 1.82
N LYS A 109 1.92 26.02 2.35
CA LYS A 109 3.31 25.85 1.88
C LYS A 109 4.30 25.52 2.99
N ALA A 110 3.90 25.65 4.25
CA ALA A 110 4.74 25.28 5.38
C ALA A 110 4.93 23.76 5.46
N ASP A 111 5.82 23.31 6.33
CA ASP A 111 6.06 21.89 6.58
C ASP A 111 4.78 21.25 7.12
N GLY A 112 4.35 20.14 6.51
CA GLY A 112 3.09 19.50 6.85
C GLY A 112 1.85 20.11 6.19
N GLU A 113 1.97 21.22 5.47
CA GLU A 113 0.90 21.77 4.64
C GLU A 113 1.02 21.27 3.19
N PHE A 114 -0.08 21.27 2.45
CA PHE A 114 -0.14 20.74 1.10
C PHE A 114 -0.77 21.70 0.09
N ASN A 115 -0.38 21.56 -1.16
CA ASN A 115 -0.98 22.22 -2.30
C ASN A 115 -1.10 21.22 -3.45
N TYR A 116 -2.30 20.70 -3.64
CA TYR A 116 -2.63 19.58 -4.54
C TYR A 116 -1.75 18.34 -4.26
N PRO A 117 -1.86 17.71 -3.07
CA PRO A 117 -1.19 16.44 -2.80
C PRO A 117 -1.75 15.35 -3.72
N ARG A 118 -0.91 14.80 -4.60
CA ARG A 118 -1.31 13.81 -5.60
C ARG A 118 -0.94 12.40 -5.16
N GLY A 119 0.11 11.83 -5.73
CA GLY A 119 0.55 10.49 -5.40
C GLY A 119 1.05 10.39 -3.96
N ILE A 120 0.76 9.23 -3.38
CA ILE A 120 1.14 8.88 -2.02
C ILE A 120 1.67 7.46 -2.02
N CYS A 121 2.66 7.22 -1.18
CA CYS A 121 3.20 5.89 -0.96
C CYS A 121 3.47 5.70 0.53
N THR A 122 3.03 4.57 1.06
CA THR A 122 3.41 4.14 2.42
C THR A 122 4.67 3.29 2.33
N THR A 123 5.71 3.66 3.06
CA THR A 123 7.00 2.97 3.05
C THR A 123 7.01 1.74 3.94
N MET A 124 8.09 0.96 3.83
CA MET A 124 8.35 -0.20 4.68
C MET A 124 8.51 0.14 6.17
N GLU A 125 8.98 1.35 6.47
CA GLU A 125 9.12 1.91 7.81
C GLU A 125 7.79 2.47 8.34
N CYS A 126 6.69 2.26 7.60
CA CYS A 126 5.37 2.83 7.83
C CYS A 126 5.31 4.36 7.68
N ASP A 127 6.29 4.96 7.03
CA ASP A 127 6.25 6.38 6.71
C ASP A 127 5.34 6.63 5.51
N ILE A 128 4.93 7.87 5.31
CA ILE A 128 4.06 8.30 4.23
C ILE A 128 4.83 9.32 3.40
N LEU A 129 5.11 8.97 2.15
CA LEU A 129 5.66 9.86 1.14
C LEU A 129 4.51 10.50 0.37
N VAL A 130 4.63 11.79 0.09
CA VAL A 130 3.59 12.57 -0.59
C VAL A 130 4.22 13.41 -1.69
N ALA A 131 3.68 13.30 -2.90
CA ALA A 131 3.96 14.21 -3.99
C ALA A 131 3.07 15.46 -3.85
N ASP A 132 3.64 16.54 -3.30
CA ASP A 132 2.96 17.82 -3.09
C ASP A 132 3.11 18.70 -4.34
N SER A 133 2.26 18.43 -5.33
CA SER A 133 2.49 18.80 -6.72
C SER A 133 2.66 20.30 -6.96
N MET A 134 1.79 21.13 -6.37
CA MET A 134 1.82 22.58 -6.59
C MET A 134 2.74 23.33 -5.63
N ASN A 135 3.37 22.62 -4.68
CA ASN A 135 4.52 23.10 -3.94
C ASN A 135 5.86 22.57 -4.52
N HIS A 136 5.80 21.70 -5.52
CA HIS A 136 6.96 21.18 -6.25
C HIS A 136 7.97 20.47 -5.34
N ARG A 137 7.45 19.68 -4.40
CA ARG A 137 8.23 18.98 -3.39
C ARG A 137 7.66 17.60 -3.08
N ILE A 138 8.48 16.76 -2.48
CA ILE A 138 8.09 15.52 -1.83
C ILE A 138 8.22 15.72 -0.31
N GLN A 139 7.20 15.34 0.44
CA GLN A 139 7.21 15.37 1.90
C GLN A 139 7.14 13.94 2.46
N ARG A 140 7.85 13.70 3.56
CA ARG A 140 7.82 12.45 4.33
C ARG A 140 7.18 12.72 5.69
N PHE A 141 6.23 11.88 6.06
CA PHE A 141 5.60 11.85 7.37
C PHE A 141 5.85 10.49 7.99
N ASN A 142 5.92 10.41 9.31
CA ASN A 142 5.96 9.10 9.94
C ASN A 142 4.56 8.46 10.02
N GLN A 143 4.49 7.22 10.50
CA GLN A 143 3.23 6.49 10.71
C GLN A 143 2.19 7.21 11.58
N PHE A 144 2.59 8.21 12.37
CA PHE A 144 1.71 9.01 13.22
C PHE A 144 1.28 10.32 12.55
N GLY A 145 1.67 10.54 11.29
CA GLY A 145 1.36 11.75 10.54
C GLY A 145 2.20 12.96 10.92
N ILE A 146 3.32 12.76 11.63
CA ILE A 146 4.24 13.84 11.99
C ILE A 146 5.22 14.05 10.84
N PHE A 147 5.39 15.31 10.41
CA PHE A 147 6.36 15.69 9.40
C PHE A 147 7.78 15.29 9.81
N VAL A 148 8.51 14.63 8.91
CA VAL A 148 9.89 14.16 9.14
C VAL A 148 10.87 15.04 8.38
N ASN A 149 10.73 15.09 7.06
CA ASN A 149 11.57 15.90 6.18
C ASN A 149 10.88 16.13 4.83
N GLN A 150 11.52 16.94 3.98
CA GLN A 150 11.08 17.19 2.62
C GLN A 150 12.27 17.37 1.69
N VAL A 151 12.00 17.24 0.38
CA VAL A 151 12.95 17.57 -0.68
C VAL A 151 12.21 18.16 -1.87
N GLY A 152 12.85 19.08 -2.58
CA GLY A 152 12.24 19.68 -3.77
C GLY A 152 12.10 21.18 -3.71
N CYS A 153 12.24 21.80 -4.87
CA CYS A 153 11.73 23.12 -5.17
C CYS A 153 11.42 23.21 -6.67
N LEU A 154 10.70 24.25 -7.09
CA LEU A 154 10.38 24.44 -8.50
C LEU A 154 11.65 24.53 -9.35
N GLY A 155 11.75 23.69 -10.37
CA GLY A 155 12.77 23.81 -11.39
C GLY A 155 13.04 22.53 -12.17
N LYS A 156 14.18 22.52 -12.86
CA LYS A 156 14.74 21.37 -13.55
C LYS A 156 16.10 21.06 -12.95
N GLY A 157 16.40 19.78 -12.78
CA GLY A 157 17.68 19.31 -12.23
C GLY A 157 17.51 18.58 -10.91
N GLU A 158 18.64 18.23 -10.31
CA GLU A 158 18.69 17.36 -9.14
C GLU A 158 17.89 17.96 -7.98
N LEU A 159 16.97 17.17 -7.44
CA LEU A 159 16.10 17.57 -6.32
C LEU A 159 15.25 18.81 -6.63
N LYS A 160 15.02 19.13 -7.90
CA LYS A 160 14.08 20.16 -8.35
C LYS A 160 12.97 19.51 -9.15
N PHE A 161 11.74 19.83 -8.82
CA PHE A 161 10.57 19.22 -9.44
C PHE A 161 9.70 20.26 -10.14
N ASN A 162 8.90 19.80 -11.09
CA ASN A 162 7.87 20.62 -11.72
C ASN A 162 6.58 19.82 -11.83
N GLU A 163 5.68 20.08 -10.90
CA GLU A 163 4.45 19.30 -10.66
C GLU A 163 4.73 17.80 -10.49
N PRO A 164 5.47 17.36 -9.44
CA PRO A 164 5.61 15.93 -9.17
C PRO A 164 4.22 15.31 -8.95
N CYS A 165 3.88 14.26 -9.69
CA CYS A 165 2.54 13.70 -9.73
C CYS A 165 2.40 12.41 -8.94
N ASP A 166 3.47 11.63 -8.82
CA ASP A 166 3.47 10.37 -8.09
C ASP A 166 4.82 10.10 -7.42
N VAL A 167 4.80 9.29 -6.37
CA VAL A 167 5.97 8.87 -5.61
C VAL A 167 5.77 7.44 -5.14
N ILE A 168 6.79 6.59 -5.33
CA ILE A 168 6.79 5.22 -4.82
C ILE A 168 8.13 4.88 -4.17
N GLU A 169 8.10 4.02 -3.16
CA GLU A 169 9.27 3.31 -2.69
C GLU A 169 9.52 2.08 -3.57
N LEU A 170 10.77 1.86 -3.94
CA LEU A 170 11.23 0.70 -4.69
C LEU A 170 11.62 -0.44 -3.74
N PRO A 171 11.69 -1.70 -4.20
CA PRO A 171 12.17 -2.85 -3.43
C PRO A 171 13.48 -2.66 -2.67
N ASN A 172 14.38 -1.84 -3.22
CA ASN A 172 15.68 -1.50 -2.65
C ASN A 172 15.64 -0.24 -1.77
N GLY A 173 14.43 0.24 -1.40
CA GLY A 173 14.11 1.43 -0.58
C GLY A 173 14.55 2.75 -1.17
N ASP A 174 14.92 2.75 -2.44
CA ASP A 174 15.02 4.00 -3.18
C ASP A 174 13.63 4.55 -3.43
N VAL A 175 13.54 5.87 -3.56
CA VAL A 175 12.30 6.58 -3.83
C VAL A 175 12.31 7.02 -5.28
N ALA A 176 11.33 6.56 -6.07
CA ALA A 176 11.12 7.03 -7.42
C ALA A 176 10.02 8.09 -7.44
N VAL A 177 10.34 9.25 -7.99
CA VAL A 177 9.43 10.40 -8.08
C VAL A 177 9.11 10.68 -9.54
N ALA A 178 7.83 10.63 -9.92
CA ALA A 178 7.36 11.03 -11.24
C ALA A 178 7.24 12.55 -11.33
N ASP A 179 8.10 13.17 -12.12
CA ASP A 179 8.17 14.61 -12.33
C ASP A 179 7.47 14.98 -13.64
N ARG A 180 6.18 15.30 -13.53
CA ARG A 180 5.25 15.34 -14.67
C ARG A 180 5.67 16.33 -15.75
N LYS A 181 5.91 17.60 -15.38
CA LYS A 181 6.20 18.66 -16.36
C LYS A 181 7.64 18.64 -16.85
N ASN A 182 8.53 18.03 -16.08
CA ASN A 182 9.90 17.77 -16.53
C ASN A 182 10.01 16.51 -17.39
N LYS A 183 8.95 15.69 -17.48
CA LYS A 183 8.90 14.45 -18.28
C LYS A 183 10.05 13.51 -17.91
N SER A 184 10.22 13.29 -16.62
CA SER A 184 11.27 12.42 -16.10
C SER A 184 10.82 11.79 -14.79
N LEU A 185 11.53 10.74 -14.37
CA LEU A 185 11.56 10.36 -12.96
C LEU A 185 12.90 10.78 -12.36
N GLN A 186 12.88 11.10 -11.06
CA GLN A 186 14.09 11.15 -10.25
C GLN A 186 14.08 9.97 -9.29
N VAL A 187 15.16 9.20 -9.27
CA VAL A 187 15.38 8.15 -8.27
C VAL A 187 16.30 8.71 -7.19
N LEU A 188 15.84 8.61 -5.95
CA LEU A 188 16.50 9.10 -4.75
C LEU A 188 16.79 7.93 -3.80
N SER A 189 17.74 8.08 -2.88
CA SER A 189 17.84 7.19 -1.73
C SER A 189 16.67 7.41 -0.75
N GLU A 190 16.54 6.52 0.24
CA GLU A 190 15.61 6.67 1.37
C GLU A 190 15.74 8.03 2.09
N ASP A 191 16.98 8.52 2.23
CA ASP A 191 17.29 9.84 2.83
C ASP A 191 17.13 11.03 1.86
N PHE A 192 16.45 10.86 0.73
CA PHE A 192 16.28 11.88 -0.33
C PHE A 192 17.58 12.40 -0.98
N VAL A 193 18.63 11.58 -1.04
CA VAL A 193 19.82 11.90 -1.82
C VAL A 193 19.59 11.50 -3.27
N PHE A 194 19.81 12.43 -4.20
CA PHE A 194 19.67 12.16 -5.64
C PHE A 194 20.60 11.03 -6.11
N LYS A 195 20.08 10.10 -6.92
CA LYS A 195 20.86 9.02 -7.55
C LYS A 195 20.98 9.18 -9.06
N TYR A 196 19.86 9.23 -9.77
CA TYR A 196 19.85 9.39 -11.22
C TYR A 196 18.48 9.81 -11.76
N PHE A 197 18.47 10.28 -13.00
CA PHE A 197 17.25 10.54 -13.78
C PHE A 197 16.85 9.35 -14.64
N ILE A 198 15.56 9.21 -14.85
CA ILE A 198 14.98 8.41 -15.94
C ILE A 198 14.29 9.40 -16.89
N PRO A 199 14.91 9.78 -18.02
CA PRO A 199 14.30 10.70 -18.96
C PRO A 199 13.14 10.02 -19.71
N LEU A 200 12.02 10.72 -19.87
CA LEU A 200 10.86 10.26 -20.62
C LEU A 200 10.54 11.21 -21.76
N HIS A 201 9.88 10.70 -22.80
CA HIS A 201 9.38 11.52 -23.91
C HIS A 201 7.97 12.07 -23.65
N GLU A 202 7.31 11.62 -22.58
CA GLU A 202 5.92 11.92 -22.25
C GLU A 202 5.78 12.29 -20.77
N GLU A 203 4.66 12.93 -20.41
CA GLU A 203 4.38 13.26 -19.00
C GLU A 203 4.03 11.97 -18.23
N PRO A 204 4.79 11.58 -17.20
CA PRO A 204 4.39 10.50 -16.30
C PRO A 204 3.19 10.94 -15.45
N LEU A 205 2.35 9.99 -15.06
CA LEU A 205 1.14 10.23 -14.29
C LEU A 205 1.05 9.36 -13.04
N SER A 206 1.39 8.08 -13.16
CA SER A 206 1.29 7.12 -12.07
C SER A 206 2.42 6.09 -12.16
N LEU A 207 2.90 5.64 -11.01
CA LEU A 207 3.97 4.68 -10.88
C LEU A 207 3.50 3.43 -10.13
N GLY A 208 4.01 2.28 -10.56
CA GLY A 208 3.94 1.04 -9.81
C GLY A 208 5.29 0.35 -9.86
N CYS A 209 5.60 -0.48 -8.88
CA CYS A 209 6.76 -1.35 -8.94
C CYS A 209 6.41 -2.77 -8.54
N ASP A 210 7.19 -3.73 -9.03
CA ASP A 210 7.15 -5.11 -8.57
C ASP A 210 8.34 -5.41 -7.64
N ARG A 211 8.46 -6.68 -7.22
CA ARG A 211 9.59 -7.13 -6.38
C ARG A 211 10.93 -7.20 -7.12
N GLU A 212 10.91 -7.36 -8.44
CA GLU A 212 12.11 -7.54 -9.25
C GLU A 212 12.76 -6.19 -9.59
N SER A 213 12.24 -5.09 -9.02
CA SER A 213 12.71 -3.72 -9.22
C SER A 213 12.37 -3.18 -10.62
N TYR A 214 11.34 -3.74 -11.26
CA TYR A 214 10.72 -3.10 -12.41
C TYR A 214 9.80 -1.98 -11.96
N ILE A 215 9.83 -0.87 -12.69
CA ILE A 215 8.96 0.28 -12.51
C ILE A 215 8.02 0.34 -13.71
N ALA A 216 6.73 0.18 -13.46
CA ALA A 216 5.69 0.50 -14.42
C ALA A 216 5.38 2.00 -14.34
N ILE A 217 5.54 2.69 -15.46
CA ILE A 217 5.32 4.13 -15.59
C ILE A 217 4.13 4.35 -16.50
N ALA A 218 3.00 4.75 -15.94
CA ALA A 218 1.82 5.18 -16.69
C ALA A 218 1.98 6.63 -17.13
N THR A 219 1.67 6.93 -18.40
CA THR A 219 1.79 8.28 -18.97
C THR A 219 0.42 8.90 -19.26
N THR A 220 0.39 10.23 -19.42
CA THR A 220 -0.83 10.96 -19.82
C THR A 220 -1.32 10.63 -21.23
N THR A 221 -0.56 9.89 -22.04
CA THR A 221 -0.96 9.47 -23.40
C THR A 221 -1.51 8.05 -23.45
N LYS A 222 -1.81 7.45 -22.28
CA LYS A 222 -2.24 6.07 -22.12
C LYS A 222 -1.21 5.06 -22.61
N LYS A 223 0.05 5.27 -22.25
CA LYS A 223 1.09 4.25 -22.39
C LYS A 223 1.57 3.79 -21.03
N VAL A 224 2.01 2.55 -20.98
CA VAL A 224 2.84 2.04 -19.89
C VAL A 224 4.25 1.84 -20.43
N ILE A 225 5.22 2.35 -19.69
CA ILE A 225 6.65 2.16 -19.93
C ILE A 225 7.17 1.30 -18.79
N MET A 226 7.80 0.17 -19.12
CA MET A 226 8.45 -0.68 -18.14
C MET A 226 9.94 -0.36 -18.09
N PHE A 227 10.40 0.08 -16.93
CA PHE A 227 11.78 0.42 -16.68
C PHE A 227 12.41 -0.57 -15.70
N ASP A 228 13.58 -1.10 -16.05
CA ASP A 228 14.39 -1.93 -15.16
C ASP A 228 15.28 -1.02 -14.32
N SER A 229 15.02 -0.91 -13.02
CA SER A 229 15.83 -0.02 -12.17
C SER A 229 17.23 -0.55 -11.87
N TYR A 230 17.47 -1.85 -12.04
CA TYR A 230 18.77 -2.46 -11.84
C TYR A 230 19.68 -2.26 -13.05
N GLU A 231 19.20 -2.62 -14.25
CA GLU A 231 19.95 -2.42 -15.51
C GLU A 231 19.89 -0.97 -16.01
N ARG A 232 18.93 -0.18 -15.50
CA ARG A 232 18.66 1.21 -15.87
C ARG A 232 18.25 1.39 -17.34
N GLU A 233 17.43 0.47 -17.82
CA GLU A 233 16.97 0.45 -19.21
C GLU A 233 15.46 0.30 -19.31
N ILE A 234 14.90 0.85 -20.40
CA ILE A 234 13.49 0.64 -20.75
C ILE A 234 13.39 -0.75 -21.39
N ARG A 235 12.61 -1.64 -20.78
CA ARG A 235 12.38 -3.00 -21.28
C ARG A 235 11.29 -3.06 -22.33
N SER A 236 10.20 -2.33 -22.11
CA SER A 236 9.05 -2.33 -23.00
C SER A 236 8.28 -1.02 -22.89
N SER A 237 7.54 -0.69 -23.94
CA SER A 237 6.56 0.39 -23.92
C SER A 237 5.39 0.02 -24.82
N PHE A 238 4.17 0.16 -24.30
CA PHE A 238 2.97 -0.27 -25.00
C PHE A 238 1.77 0.62 -24.65
N PRO A 239 0.81 0.78 -25.58
CA PRO A 239 -0.43 1.50 -25.33
C PRO A 239 -1.39 0.69 -24.46
N VAL A 240 -2.19 1.37 -23.65
CA VAL A 240 -3.26 0.82 -22.83
C VAL A 240 -4.60 0.96 -23.55
N GLY A 241 -5.44 -0.06 -23.45
CA GLY A 241 -6.80 -0.06 -23.96
C GLY A 241 -6.92 0.02 -25.49
N SER A 242 -8.09 0.49 -25.94
CA SER A 242 -8.41 0.57 -27.37
C SER A 242 -7.71 1.76 -28.05
N LYS A 243 -7.21 1.58 -29.28
CA LYS A 243 -6.44 2.57 -30.10
C LYS A 243 -7.13 3.93 -30.39
N LYS A 244 -8.29 4.23 -29.81
CA LYS A 244 -8.91 5.55 -29.99
C LYS A 244 -8.03 6.58 -29.31
N LYS A 245 -7.44 7.49 -30.10
CA LYS A 245 -6.70 8.65 -29.60
C LYS A 245 -7.65 9.52 -28.79
N SER A 246 -7.64 9.34 -27.47
CA SER A 246 -8.29 10.28 -26.57
C SER A 246 -7.41 11.51 -26.37
N LYS A 247 -8.05 12.65 -26.13
CA LYS A 247 -7.42 13.94 -25.88
C LYS A 247 -7.18 14.23 -24.40
N SER A 248 -7.70 13.44 -23.44
CA SER A 248 -7.63 13.84 -22.02
C SER A 248 -7.83 12.77 -20.93
N GLY A 249 -7.73 11.47 -21.23
CA GLY A 249 -7.83 10.42 -20.21
C GLY A 249 -6.47 9.95 -19.69
N GLY A 250 -6.21 10.06 -18.39
CA GLY A 250 -5.04 9.47 -17.74
C GLY A 250 -5.27 8.00 -17.34
N VAL A 251 -4.18 7.25 -17.15
CA VAL A 251 -4.22 5.87 -16.61
C VAL A 251 -3.45 5.81 -15.29
N HIS A 252 -3.94 5.02 -14.34
CA HIS A 252 -3.24 4.71 -13.09
C HIS A 252 -2.75 3.27 -13.12
N VAL A 253 -1.58 3.01 -12.54
CA VAL A 253 -0.93 1.70 -12.62
C VAL A 253 -0.52 1.20 -11.25
N THR A 254 -0.66 -0.10 -11.04
CA THR A 254 -0.06 -0.86 -9.95
C THR A 254 0.46 -2.17 -10.50
N MET A 255 1.41 -2.80 -9.81
CA MET A 255 1.90 -4.12 -10.19
C MET A 255 1.60 -5.14 -9.11
N SER A 256 1.27 -6.37 -9.51
CA SER A 256 1.12 -7.50 -8.61
C SER A 256 2.43 -8.24 -8.38
N TYR A 257 2.38 -9.20 -7.47
CA TYR A 257 3.50 -10.05 -7.06
C TYR A 257 4.17 -10.83 -8.19
N ASP A 258 3.40 -11.22 -9.20
CA ASP A 258 3.82 -11.96 -10.39
C ASP A 258 4.22 -11.04 -11.55
N SER A 259 4.47 -9.76 -11.26
CA SER A 259 4.79 -8.71 -12.22
C SER A 259 3.68 -8.44 -13.24
N THR A 260 2.44 -8.91 -13.00
CA THR A 260 1.30 -8.49 -13.82
C THR A 260 1.03 -7.01 -13.57
N ILE A 261 0.95 -6.26 -14.67
CA ILE A 261 0.67 -4.83 -14.64
C ILE A 261 -0.83 -4.65 -14.65
N ILE A 262 -1.37 -3.97 -13.65
CA ILE A 262 -2.79 -3.69 -13.54
C ILE A 262 -2.96 -2.19 -13.78
N VAL A 263 -3.83 -1.85 -14.74
CA VAL A 263 -4.02 -0.47 -15.18
C VAL A 263 -5.49 -0.12 -15.09
N SER A 264 -5.77 0.99 -14.41
CA SER A 264 -7.09 1.63 -14.39
C SER A 264 -7.12 2.72 -15.44
N ASP A 265 -8.04 2.62 -16.40
CA ASP A 265 -8.30 3.65 -17.39
C ASP A 265 -9.51 4.48 -16.96
N VAL A 266 -9.23 5.74 -16.61
CA VAL A 266 -10.23 6.66 -16.04
C VAL A 266 -11.32 7.01 -17.06
N GLU A 267 -11.02 6.93 -18.35
CA GLU A 267 -11.92 7.40 -19.40
C GLU A 267 -12.92 6.33 -19.84
N ASP A 268 -12.46 5.09 -20.06
CA ASP A 268 -13.35 4.00 -20.45
C ASP A 268 -13.90 3.21 -19.24
N GLY A 269 -13.30 3.41 -18.06
CA GLY A 269 -13.67 2.81 -16.79
C GLY A 269 -13.28 1.33 -16.67
N PHE A 270 -12.42 0.83 -17.57
CA PHE A 270 -11.95 -0.56 -17.51
C PHE A 270 -10.68 -0.68 -16.69
N ILE A 271 -10.54 -1.85 -16.07
CA ILE A 271 -9.29 -2.31 -15.50
C ILE A 271 -8.68 -3.32 -16.46
N TYR A 272 -7.47 -3.04 -16.92
CA TYR A 272 -6.70 -3.87 -17.82
C TYR A 272 -5.58 -4.59 -17.07
N LYS A 273 -5.24 -5.80 -17.52
CA LYS A 273 -4.10 -6.58 -17.04
C LYS A 273 -3.14 -6.84 -18.20
N TYR A 274 -1.86 -6.56 -17.99
CA TYR A 274 -0.81 -6.76 -18.97
C TYR A 274 0.35 -7.57 -18.41
N SER A 275 1.00 -8.34 -19.28
CA SER A 275 2.33 -8.88 -19.00
C SER A 275 3.36 -7.73 -18.97
N PRO A 276 4.54 -7.93 -18.36
CA PRO A 276 5.66 -6.98 -18.46
C PRO A 276 6.08 -6.62 -19.89
N LYS A 277 5.76 -7.48 -20.88
CA LYS A 277 6.06 -7.25 -22.29
C LYS A 277 4.97 -6.43 -23.01
N GLY A 278 3.82 -6.22 -22.37
CA GLY A 278 2.68 -5.51 -22.93
C GLY A 278 1.60 -6.39 -23.55
N ASP A 279 1.66 -7.72 -23.34
CA ASP A 279 0.60 -8.62 -23.80
C ASP A 279 -0.63 -8.44 -22.91
N CYS A 280 -1.80 -8.20 -23.52
CA CYS A 280 -3.05 -8.09 -22.77
C CYS A 280 -3.46 -9.47 -22.23
N LEU A 281 -3.46 -9.61 -20.91
CA LEU A 281 -3.85 -10.83 -20.20
C LEU A 281 -5.37 -10.90 -19.97
N GLY A 282 -6.02 -9.74 -19.96
CA GLY A 282 -7.46 -9.61 -19.79
C GLY A 282 -7.85 -8.22 -19.36
N TYR A 283 -9.15 -7.97 -19.32
CA TYR A 283 -9.72 -6.73 -18.80
C TYR A 283 -11.11 -6.99 -18.25
N PHE A 284 -11.56 -6.15 -17.33
CA PHE A 284 -12.91 -6.19 -16.78
C PHE A 284 -13.41 -4.78 -16.49
N LYS A 285 -14.72 -4.61 -16.45
CA LYS A 285 -15.34 -3.39 -15.96
C LYS A 285 -15.72 -3.63 -14.49
N PRO A 286 -15.31 -2.77 -13.54
CA PRO A 286 -15.65 -2.96 -12.13
C PRO A 286 -17.17 -2.97 -11.93
N ASP A 287 -17.67 -3.98 -11.23
CA ASP A 287 -19.06 -4.02 -10.80
C ASP A 287 -19.33 -2.94 -9.74
N SER A 288 -20.48 -2.28 -9.79
CA SER A 288 -20.90 -1.37 -8.73
C SER A 288 -21.76 -2.10 -7.69
N GLN A 289 -21.73 -1.63 -6.44
CA GLN A 289 -22.64 -2.14 -5.40
C GLN A 289 -24.11 -1.88 -5.75
N THR A 290 -24.38 -0.79 -6.50
CA THR A 290 -25.72 -0.38 -6.90
C THR A 290 -25.91 -0.60 -8.40
N GLN A 291 -26.80 -1.54 -8.75
CA GLN A 291 -27.07 -1.89 -10.14
C GLN A 291 -27.43 -0.65 -10.98
N GLY A 292 -26.68 -0.42 -12.06
CA GLY A 292 -26.88 0.70 -12.98
C GLY A 292 -26.02 1.95 -12.69
N LEU A 293 -25.29 1.99 -11.58
CA LEU A 293 -24.32 3.06 -11.30
C LEU A 293 -22.97 2.75 -11.96
N ALA A 294 -22.40 3.69 -12.69
CA ALA A 294 -21.05 3.53 -13.26
C ALA A 294 -19.99 3.84 -12.20
N VAL A 295 -18.96 3.00 -12.13
CA VAL A 295 -17.74 3.26 -11.34
C VAL A 295 -16.80 4.08 -12.21
N ALA A 296 -16.41 5.27 -11.76
CA ALA A 296 -15.39 6.07 -12.43
C ALA A 296 -14.01 5.70 -11.88
N ALA A 297 -13.40 4.69 -12.51
CA ALA A 297 -12.16 4.10 -12.08
C ALA A 297 -11.04 5.15 -11.99
N GLY A 298 -10.52 5.38 -10.79
CA GLY A 298 -9.46 6.35 -10.51
C GLY A 298 -8.13 5.66 -10.22
N ASN A 299 -7.45 6.15 -9.18
CA ASN A 299 -6.25 5.54 -8.63
C ASN A 299 -6.53 4.12 -8.10
N ILE A 300 -5.52 3.25 -8.21
CA ILE A 300 -5.59 1.85 -7.83
C ILE A 300 -4.40 1.45 -6.96
N CYS A 301 -4.65 0.54 -6.02
CA CYS A 301 -3.61 -0.12 -5.24
C CYS A 301 -3.98 -1.60 -5.07
N LEU A 302 -3.00 -2.43 -4.73
CA LEU A 302 -3.22 -3.82 -4.39
C LEU A 302 -3.14 -4.06 -2.90
N THR A 303 -3.99 -4.95 -2.43
CA THR A 303 -3.85 -5.57 -1.12
C THR A 303 -2.75 -6.63 -1.13
N PRO A 304 -2.24 -7.05 0.03
CA PRO A 304 -1.31 -8.18 0.12
C PRO A 304 -1.87 -9.51 -0.42
N LEU A 305 -3.19 -9.62 -0.57
CA LEU A 305 -3.86 -10.79 -1.14
C LEU A 305 -4.04 -10.69 -2.66
N GLY A 306 -3.55 -9.63 -3.31
CA GLY A 306 -3.73 -9.38 -4.74
C GLY A 306 -5.12 -8.88 -5.12
N GLN A 307 -5.97 -8.56 -4.14
CA GLN A 307 -7.25 -7.88 -4.37
C GLN A 307 -7.02 -6.42 -4.76
N ILE A 308 -7.92 -5.86 -5.55
CA ILE A 308 -7.79 -4.52 -6.13
C ILE A 308 -8.59 -3.52 -5.32
N LEU A 309 -7.90 -2.52 -4.76
CA LEU A 309 -8.52 -1.31 -4.24
C LEU A 309 -8.61 -0.27 -5.34
N LEU A 310 -9.82 0.23 -5.55
CA LEU A 310 -10.11 1.20 -6.59
C LEU A 310 -10.81 2.41 -5.98
N VAL A 311 -10.28 3.60 -6.24
CA VAL A 311 -11.01 4.85 -6.01
C VAL A 311 -12.06 5.01 -7.10
N ASP A 312 -13.30 5.18 -6.68
CA ASP A 312 -14.38 5.64 -7.54
C ASP A 312 -14.49 7.16 -7.40
N THR A 313 -13.93 7.86 -8.37
CA THR A 313 -13.82 9.32 -8.37
C THR A 313 -15.16 10.03 -8.49
N LEU A 314 -16.16 9.38 -9.10
CA LEU A 314 -17.50 9.96 -9.31
C LEU A 314 -18.35 9.84 -8.06
N ASN A 315 -18.24 8.70 -7.38
CA ASN A 315 -19.06 8.41 -6.19
C ASN A 315 -18.35 8.76 -4.88
N HIS A 316 -17.09 9.20 -4.92
CA HIS A 316 -16.25 9.48 -3.75
C HIS A 316 -16.17 8.27 -2.81
N THR A 317 -15.89 7.09 -3.37
CA THR A 317 -15.80 5.83 -2.61
C THR A 317 -14.48 5.12 -2.88
N VAL A 318 -14.12 4.20 -1.98
CA VAL A 318 -13.05 3.23 -2.23
C VAL A 318 -13.66 1.84 -2.17
N ASN A 319 -13.53 1.11 -3.26
CA ASN A 319 -14.13 -0.21 -3.46
C ASN A 319 -13.04 -1.27 -3.58
N LEU A 320 -13.32 -2.45 -3.02
CA LEU A 320 -12.46 -3.62 -3.04
C LEU A 320 -13.04 -4.66 -4.00
N TYR A 321 -12.18 -5.16 -4.88
CA TYR A 321 -12.52 -6.13 -5.91
C TYR A 321 -11.62 -7.35 -5.82
N THR A 322 -12.11 -8.50 -6.26
CA THR A 322 -11.23 -9.63 -6.62
C THR A 322 -10.33 -9.25 -7.79
N ASP A 323 -9.29 -10.05 -8.02
CA ASP A 323 -8.48 -9.94 -9.22
C ASP A 323 -9.32 -10.11 -10.51
N SER A 324 -10.39 -10.90 -10.48
CA SER A 324 -11.32 -11.11 -11.60
C SER A 324 -12.30 -9.95 -11.82
N GLY A 325 -12.33 -8.95 -10.94
CA GLY A 325 -13.22 -7.79 -11.03
C GLY A 325 -14.55 -7.90 -10.31
N THR A 326 -14.77 -8.96 -9.54
CA THR A 326 -15.98 -9.13 -8.72
C THR A 326 -15.91 -8.21 -7.52
N PHE A 327 -16.98 -7.43 -7.30
CA PHE A 327 -17.09 -6.55 -6.14
C PHE A 327 -17.12 -7.36 -4.83
N LEU A 328 -16.27 -6.99 -3.86
CA LEU A 328 -16.21 -7.63 -2.55
C LEU A 328 -16.79 -6.75 -1.46
N GLN A 329 -16.32 -5.51 -1.38
CA GLN A 329 -16.68 -4.61 -0.28
C GLN A 329 -16.46 -3.15 -0.68
N GLN A 330 -17.35 -2.28 -0.20
CA GLN A 330 -17.09 -0.85 -0.15
C GLN A 330 -16.33 -0.51 1.14
N VAL A 331 -15.08 -0.09 0.99
CA VAL A 331 -14.13 0.16 2.07
C VAL A 331 -14.33 1.54 2.67
N LEU A 332 -14.45 2.56 1.81
CA LEU A 332 -14.82 3.92 2.20
C LEU A 332 -16.13 4.30 1.52
N LYS A 333 -17.03 4.88 2.31
CA LYS A 333 -18.38 5.27 1.91
C LYS A 333 -18.51 6.78 1.79
N PRO A 334 -19.47 7.31 1.01
CA PRO A 334 -19.71 8.74 0.94
C PRO A 334 -20.19 9.34 2.27
N THR A 335 -20.59 8.48 3.22
CA THR A 335 -20.98 8.87 4.58
C THR A 335 -19.82 8.90 5.56
N ASP A 336 -18.68 8.33 5.19
CA ASP A 336 -17.44 8.50 5.94
C ASP A 336 -16.92 9.93 5.71
N ASP A 337 -15.97 10.38 6.53
CA ASP A 337 -15.36 11.71 6.39
C ASP A 337 -14.37 11.73 5.22
N VAL A 338 -14.88 11.49 4.01
CA VAL A 338 -14.13 11.46 2.76
C VAL A 338 -14.47 12.66 1.90
N GLY A 339 -13.42 13.32 1.40
CA GLY A 339 -13.51 14.39 0.42
C GLY A 339 -13.31 13.87 -1.00
N ASN A 340 -12.64 14.68 -1.82
CA ASN A 340 -12.29 14.29 -3.18
C ASN A 340 -10.98 13.50 -3.18
N ILE A 341 -11.10 12.16 -3.11
CA ILE A 341 -9.96 11.26 -3.08
C ILE A 341 -9.27 11.23 -4.45
N TYR A 342 -7.99 11.58 -4.48
CA TYR A 342 -7.17 11.53 -5.69
C TYR A 342 -6.30 10.28 -5.77
N SER A 343 -5.69 9.90 -4.65
CA SER A 343 -4.77 8.76 -4.57
C SER A 343 -4.98 7.99 -3.27
N LEU A 344 -4.64 6.71 -3.29
CA LEU A 344 -4.73 5.82 -2.14
C LEU A 344 -3.43 5.02 -1.96
N ALA A 345 -3.08 4.71 -0.73
CA ALA A 345 -1.99 3.81 -0.39
C ALA A 345 -2.36 2.94 0.81
N LEU A 346 -1.93 1.69 0.79
CA LEU A 346 -2.19 0.74 1.86
C LEU A 346 -0.95 0.55 2.73
N GLY A 347 -1.04 0.98 3.99
CA GLY A 347 0.02 0.81 4.98
C GLY A 347 0.06 -0.60 5.60
N LEU A 348 1.22 -0.96 6.17
CA LEU A 348 1.56 -2.28 6.74
C LEU A 348 0.73 -2.73 7.96
N GLU A 349 -0.19 -1.90 8.45
CA GLU A 349 -1.07 -2.22 9.58
C GLU A 349 -2.55 -2.29 9.20
N GLY A 350 -2.86 -2.36 7.90
CA GLY A 350 -4.24 -2.23 7.43
C GLY A 350 -4.76 -0.81 7.69
N HIS A 351 -3.91 0.20 7.46
CA HIS A 351 -4.34 1.58 7.36
C HIS A 351 -4.45 1.96 5.89
N LEU A 352 -5.60 2.49 5.51
CA LEU A 352 -5.81 3.06 4.19
C LEU A 352 -5.52 4.55 4.29
N VAL A 353 -4.44 4.99 3.66
CA VAL A 353 -4.12 6.41 3.53
C VAL A 353 -4.70 6.90 2.22
N VAL A 354 -5.41 8.01 2.26
CA VAL A 354 -5.92 8.68 1.07
C VAL A 354 -5.43 10.12 1.02
N ALA A 355 -5.10 10.58 -0.19
CA ALA A 355 -4.83 11.98 -0.46
C ALA A 355 -6.10 12.64 -1.01
N GLU A 356 -6.50 13.73 -0.37
CA GLU A 356 -7.68 14.49 -0.75
C GLU A 356 -7.28 15.89 -1.18
N PHE A 357 -7.85 16.33 -2.31
CA PHE A 357 -7.82 17.74 -2.67
C PHE A 357 -8.95 18.14 -3.61
N SER A 358 -9.32 19.41 -3.51
CA SER A 358 -10.29 20.08 -4.36
C SER A 358 -9.87 21.53 -4.53
N VAL A 359 -10.32 22.19 -5.61
CA VAL A 359 -10.04 23.63 -5.84
C VAL A 359 -10.57 24.51 -4.70
N VAL A 360 -11.63 24.06 -4.02
CA VAL A 360 -12.33 24.78 -2.95
C VAL A 360 -12.40 23.95 -1.66
N GLY A 361 -11.64 22.86 -1.57
CA GLY A 361 -11.72 21.89 -0.48
C GLY A 361 -10.40 21.68 0.24
N ASP A 362 -10.41 20.76 1.20
CA ASP A 362 -9.24 20.48 2.01
C ASP A 362 -8.12 19.84 1.19
N HIS A 363 -6.91 20.32 1.41
CA HIS A 363 -5.68 19.71 0.89
C HIS A 363 -5.02 18.96 2.04
N CYS A 364 -5.35 17.68 2.17
CA CYS A 364 -4.93 16.89 3.32
C CYS A 364 -4.75 15.41 2.98
N LEU A 365 -4.16 14.69 3.92
CA LEU A 365 -4.21 13.22 3.94
C LEU A 365 -5.19 12.77 5.02
N LYS A 366 -5.95 11.73 4.74
CA LYS A 366 -6.78 11.06 5.74
C LYS A 366 -6.38 9.60 5.88
N ILE A 367 -6.29 9.14 7.12
CA ILE A 367 -5.94 7.76 7.45
C ILE A 367 -7.18 7.07 7.99
N PHE A 368 -7.56 5.98 7.33
CA PHE A 368 -8.71 5.16 7.69
C PHE A 368 -8.28 3.76 8.10
N ARG A 369 -9.12 3.07 8.87
CA ARG A 369 -8.93 1.64 9.13
C ARG A 369 -9.40 0.79 7.95
N TYR A 370 -8.49 0.02 7.36
CA TYR A 370 -8.72 -0.97 6.33
C TYR A 370 -9.14 -2.32 6.95
N GLY A 371 -10.45 -2.51 7.15
CA GLY A 371 -11.04 -3.80 7.53
C GLY A 371 -11.23 -4.08 9.03
N GLN A 372 -12.12 -5.04 9.33
CA GLN A 372 -12.41 -5.50 10.70
C GLN A 372 -11.35 -6.50 11.19
N CYS A 373 -10.80 -6.31 12.39
CA CYS A 373 -9.97 -7.34 13.03
C CYS A 373 -10.86 -8.48 13.57
N LYS A 374 -10.77 -9.68 12.96
CA LYS A 374 -11.43 -10.91 13.45
C LYS A 374 -10.94 -11.40 14.82
N CYS A 375 -9.96 -10.71 15.41
CA CYS A 375 -9.40 -11.02 16.72
C CYS A 375 -10.41 -10.88 17.89
N HIS A 376 -11.62 -10.34 17.66
CA HIS A 376 -12.66 -10.18 18.69
C HIS A 376 -14.08 -10.54 18.26
N ASP A 377 -14.26 -11.51 17.35
CA ASP A 377 -15.54 -12.22 17.25
C ASP A 377 -15.74 -13.14 18.47
N GLY A 378 -15.70 -12.53 19.65
CA GLY A 378 -15.92 -13.12 20.97
C GLY A 378 -17.40 -13.34 21.26
N LYS A 379 -18.17 -13.77 20.25
CA LYS A 379 -19.36 -14.58 20.48
C LYS A 379 -19.02 -16.02 20.09
N THR A 380 -18.12 -16.61 20.87
CA THR A 380 -17.96 -18.06 20.88
C THR A 380 -19.30 -18.68 21.25
N ASN A 381 -19.94 -19.34 20.27
CA ASN A 381 -21.04 -20.27 20.51
C ASN A 381 -20.55 -21.38 21.45
N SER A 382 -20.74 -21.17 22.76
CA SER A 382 -20.35 -22.08 23.84
C SER A 382 -21.21 -23.34 23.94
N SER A 383 -22.19 -23.53 23.06
CA SER A 383 -23.09 -24.69 23.09
C SER A 383 -22.58 -25.89 22.29
N LYS A 384 -21.77 -25.72 21.23
CA LYS A 384 -21.37 -26.84 20.35
C LYS A 384 -20.17 -27.67 20.82
N ARG A 385 -19.44 -27.23 21.86
CA ARG A 385 -18.25 -27.96 22.38
C ARG A 385 -18.58 -28.99 23.47
N LYS A 386 -19.79 -29.00 24.03
CA LYS A 386 -20.16 -29.99 25.06
C LYS A 386 -20.61 -31.33 24.45
N ASP A 387 -21.26 -31.32 23.30
CA ASP A 387 -21.80 -32.55 22.70
C ASP A 387 -20.72 -33.44 22.08
N THR A 388 -19.62 -32.85 21.58
CA THR A 388 -18.51 -33.60 20.96
C THR A 388 -17.57 -34.24 22.00
N ALA A 389 -17.44 -33.65 23.20
CA ALA A 389 -16.63 -34.22 24.27
C ALA A 389 -17.34 -35.37 25.00
N GLN A 390 -18.67 -35.41 24.97
CA GLN A 390 -19.47 -36.47 25.59
C GLN A 390 -19.61 -37.70 24.67
N ALA A 391 -19.64 -37.50 23.34
CA ALA A 391 -19.61 -38.59 22.35
C ALA A 391 -18.26 -39.36 22.34
N LEU A 392 -17.14 -38.68 22.59
CA LEU A 392 -15.80 -39.30 22.61
C LEU A 392 -15.48 -40.06 23.92
N LYS A 393 -16.30 -39.89 24.97
CA LYS A 393 -16.17 -40.59 26.26
C LYS A 393 -17.02 -41.86 26.38
N GLN A 394 -17.91 -42.13 25.43
CA GLN A 394 -18.68 -43.37 25.34
C GLN A 394 -18.10 -44.36 24.31
N ALA A 395 -17.07 -43.94 23.56
CA ALA A 395 -16.40 -44.76 22.54
C ALA A 395 -14.99 -45.25 22.96
N LEU A 396 -14.55 -44.91 24.19
CA LEU A 396 -13.41 -45.48 24.91
C LEU A 396 -13.96 -46.15 26.17
#